data_AF-A0A5D2CPI1-F1
#
_entry.id   AF-A0A5D2CPI1-F1
#
_cell.length_a   1.000
_cell.length_b   1.000
_cell.length_c   1.000
_cell.angle_alpha   90.00
_cell.angle_beta   90.00
_cell.angle_gamma   90.00
#
_symmetry.space_group_name_H-M   'P 1'
#
loop_
_entity.id
_entity.type
_entity.pdbx_description
1 polymer ?
#
loop_
_entity_poly.entity_id
_entity_poly.type
_entity_poly.pdbx_seq_one_letter_code
_entity_poly.pdbx_strand_id
1 'polypeptide(L)'
;MAKAENEPRILIIVDDIWESINLKEKIGIPIGDDHKGCKVLLTTRRQQVCRAMDCQNVVQLDCLDDDEAWTLFEKKAGLDDFSDDSIKILANQIVRKCRGLPTAIVPLGSALKGKTHHKWQAAYQRLKDRRLTEIEDVNEENAYVCLEASFDYLKNMLRKRR
;
A
#
# COMPACT_ATOMS: atom_id res chain seq x y z
N MET A 1 -25.51 -41.39 18.46
CA MET A 1 -25.90 -40.39 17.46
C MET A 1 -24.99 -39.18 17.63
N ALA A 2 -23.98 -39.01 16.76
CA ALA A 2 -23.18 -37.79 16.74
C ALA A 2 -23.83 -36.84 15.73
N LYS A 3 -24.47 -35.77 16.19
CA LYS A 3 -24.81 -34.65 15.31
C LYS A 3 -23.49 -33.99 14.93
N ALA A 4 -23.11 -34.07 13.66
CA ALA A 4 -22.17 -33.12 13.10
C ALA A 4 -22.89 -31.77 13.09
N GLU A 5 -22.70 -30.98 14.15
CA GLU A 5 -23.12 -29.60 14.14
C GLU A 5 -22.27 -28.89 13.09
N ASN A 6 -22.92 -28.50 12.01
CA ASN A 6 -22.31 -27.77 10.92
C ASN A 6 -22.08 -26.33 11.41
N GLU A 7 -21.03 -26.12 12.20
CA GLU A 7 -20.69 -24.81 12.75
C GLU A 7 -20.57 -23.79 11.59
N PRO A 8 -21.26 -22.64 11.68
CA PRO A 8 -21.18 -21.62 10.64
C PRO A 8 -19.74 -21.14 10.50
N ARG A 9 -19.25 -21.13 9.26
CA ARG A 9 -17.91 -20.62 8.95
C ARG A 9 -17.95 -19.10 8.88
N ILE A 10 -17.18 -18.43 9.71
CA ILE A 10 -17.16 -16.98 9.86
C ILE A 10 -15.73 -16.48 9.60
N LEU A 11 -15.60 -15.43 8.80
CA LEU A 11 -14.35 -14.68 8.63
C LEU A 11 -14.56 -13.26 9.15
N ILE A 12 -13.71 -12.83 10.07
CA ILE A 12 -13.70 -11.48 10.63
C ILE A 12 -12.42 -10.79 10.17
N ILE A 13 -12.56 -9.59 9.60
CA ILE A 13 -11.42 -8.78 9.16
C ILE A 13 -11.31 -7.59 10.10
N VAL A 14 -10.15 -7.45 10.75
CA VAL A 14 -9.85 -6.33 11.65
C VAL A 14 -8.71 -5.53 11.04
N ASP A 15 -9.05 -4.38 10.48
CA ASP A 15 -8.12 -3.56 9.72
C ASP A 15 -7.37 -2.55 10.60
N ASP A 16 -6.11 -2.26 10.23
CA ASP A 16 -5.23 -1.24 10.79
C ASP A 16 -5.11 -1.29 12.33
N ILE A 17 -4.69 -2.41 12.89
CA ILE A 17 -4.43 -2.53 14.34
C ILE A 17 -3.06 -1.95 14.70
N TRP A 18 -3.03 -1.04 15.67
CA TRP A 18 -1.79 -0.39 16.14
C TRP A 18 -1.19 -1.03 17.38
N GLU A 19 -1.99 -1.69 18.22
CA GLU A 19 -1.59 -2.28 19.49
C GLU A 19 -2.37 -3.59 19.75
N SER A 20 -1.81 -4.48 20.57
CA SER A 20 -2.47 -5.74 20.91
C SER A 20 -3.83 -5.50 21.58
N ILE A 21 -4.84 -6.26 21.17
CA ILE A 21 -6.20 -6.18 21.69
C ILE A 21 -6.75 -7.57 21.99
N ASN A 22 -7.36 -7.74 23.16
CA ASN A 22 -8.03 -9.00 23.48
C ASN A 22 -9.33 -9.13 22.67
N LEU A 23 -9.30 -9.93 21.60
CA LEU A 23 -10.44 -10.10 20.71
C LEU A 23 -11.65 -10.75 21.42
N LYS A 24 -11.42 -11.66 22.38
CA LYS A 24 -12.49 -12.37 23.10
C LYS A 24 -13.14 -11.49 24.15
N GLU A 25 -12.35 -10.94 25.08
CA GLU A 25 -12.89 -10.22 26.23
C GLU A 25 -13.32 -8.79 25.91
N LYS A 26 -12.56 -8.08 25.05
CA LYS A 26 -12.82 -6.67 24.77
C LYS A 26 -13.74 -6.46 23.57
N ILE A 27 -13.64 -7.32 22.56
CA ILE A 27 -14.42 -7.19 21.31
C ILE A 27 -15.58 -8.21 21.26
N GLY A 28 -15.51 -9.30 22.04
CA GLY A 28 -16.54 -10.35 22.02
C GLY A 28 -16.42 -11.29 20.82
N ILE A 29 -15.28 -11.31 20.13
CA ILE A 29 -15.06 -12.22 19.00
C ILE A 29 -14.79 -13.62 19.54
N PRO A 30 -15.58 -14.61 19.15
CA PRO A 30 -15.39 -15.95 19.66
C PRO A 30 -14.32 -16.68 18.84
N ILE A 31 -13.10 -16.64 19.36
CA ILE A 31 -11.89 -17.26 18.79
C ILE A 31 -11.44 -18.48 19.61
N GLY A 32 -10.77 -19.42 18.93
CA GLY A 32 -10.14 -20.59 19.56
C GLY A 32 -10.89 -21.90 19.35
N ASP A 33 -10.49 -22.93 20.11
CA ASP A 33 -11.00 -24.30 19.97
C ASP A 33 -12.50 -24.44 20.23
N ASP A 34 -13.08 -23.47 20.94
CA ASP A 34 -14.50 -23.40 21.22
C ASP A 34 -15.32 -23.13 19.95
N HIS A 35 -14.75 -22.47 18.91
CA HIS A 35 -15.44 -22.07 17.68
C HIS A 35 -14.55 -22.31 16.44
N LYS A 36 -14.47 -23.58 16.01
CA LYS A 36 -13.61 -24.02 14.90
C LYS A 36 -14.03 -23.46 13.55
N GLY A 37 -15.25 -22.94 13.43
CA GLY A 37 -15.74 -22.21 12.27
C GLY A 37 -15.20 -20.78 12.10
N CYS A 38 -14.59 -20.15 13.12
CA CYS A 38 -14.24 -18.74 13.10
C CYS A 38 -12.76 -18.48 12.76
N LYS A 39 -12.50 -17.64 11.74
CA LYS A 39 -11.16 -17.14 11.39
C LYS A 39 -11.10 -15.63 11.50
N VAL A 40 -9.95 -15.12 11.95
CA VAL A 40 -9.67 -13.68 12.01
C VAL A 40 -8.49 -13.36 11.10
N LEU A 41 -8.68 -12.40 10.20
CA LEU A 41 -7.61 -11.75 9.46
C LEU A 41 -7.43 -10.36 10.05
N LEU A 42 -6.22 -10.05 10.51
CA LEU A 42 -5.87 -8.70 10.93
C LEU A 42 -4.83 -8.09 10.02
N THR A 43 -4.88 -6.78 9.85
CA THR A 43 -3.83 -6.02 9.18
C THR A 43 -3.17 -5.07 10.18
N THR A 44 -1.86 -4.90 10.06
CA THR A 44 -1.09 -4.01 10.92
C THR A 44 0.18 -3.58 10.20
N ARG A 45 0.67 -2.38 10.53
CA ARG A 45 1.99 -1.87 10.10
C ARG A 45 3.12 -2.28 11.05
N ARG A 46 2.79 -2.98 12.14
CA ARG A 46 3.69 -3.24 13.27
C ARG A 46 3.82 -4.74 13.49
N GLN A 47 4.93 -5.33 13.06
CA GLN A 47 5.17 -6.78 13.21
C GLN A 47 5.05 -7.27 14.67
N GLN A 48 5.39 -6.42 15.64
CA GLN A 48 5.23 -6.72 17.07
C GLN A 48 3.76 -6.92 17.49
N VAL A 49 2.80 -6.31 16.79
CA VAL A 49 1.37 -6.55 17.04
C VAL A 49 1.01 -7.97 16.63
N CYS A 50 1.49 -8.46 15.47
CA CYS A 50 1.27 -9.85 15.07
C CYS A 50 1.79 -10.85 16.11
N ARG A 51 2.96 -10.56 16.70
CA ARG A 51 3.55 -11.38 17.78
C ARG A 51 2.73 -11.31 19.07
N ALA A 52 2.35 -10.11 19.50
CA ALA A 52 1.58 -9.90 20.73
C ALA A 52 0.14 -10.44 20.65
N MET A 53 -0.37 -10.61 19.43
CA MET A 53 -1.69 -11.19 19.14
C MET A 53 -1.62 -12.71 18.86
N ASP A 54 -0.43 -13.32 19.01
CA ASP A 54 -0.19 -14.75 18.72
C ASP A 54 -0.72 -15.19 17.34
N CYS A 55 -0.48 -14.37 16.31
CA CYS A 55 -0.92 -14.67 14.94
C CYS A 55 -0.30 -15.98 14.44
N GLN A 56 -1.14 -16.93 14.05
CA GLN A 56 -0.72 -18.25 13.57
C GLN A 56 -0.04 -18.19 12.20
N ASN A 57 -0.56 -17.35 11.29
CA ASN A 57 -0.02 -17.16 9.95
C ASN A 57 0.21 -15.66 9.73
N VAL A 58 1.45 -15.28 9.38
CA VAL A 58 1.82 -13.89 9.13
C VAL A 58 2.24 -13.77 7.66
N VAL A 59 1.56 -12.91 6.93
CA VAL A 59 1.93 -12.53 5.56
C VAL A 59 2.55 -11.15 5.63
N GLN A 60 3.84 -11.07 5.31
CA GLN A 60 4.52 -9.78 5.15
C GLN A 60 4.23 -9.25 3.74
N LEU A 61 3.71 -8.02 3.66
CA LEU A 61 3.52 -7.33 2.39
C LEU A 61 4.78 -6.49 2.10
N ASP A 62 5.51 -6.89 1.06
CA ASP A 62 6.64 -6.12 0.55
C ASP A 62 6.17 -5.09 -0.50
N CYS A 63 7.08 -4.23 -0.95
CA CYS A 63 6.80 -3.37 -2.10
C CYS A 63 6.69 -4.22 -3.38
N LEU A 64 5.97 -3.70 -4.38
CA LEU A 64 5.89 -4.34 -5.69
C LEU A 64 7.29 -4.43 -6.31
N ASP A 65 7.55 -5.51 -7.03
CA ASP A 65 8.72 -5.59 -7.90
C ASP A 65 8.58 -4.65 -9.11
N ASP A 66 9.65 -4.54 -9.92
CA ASP A 66 9.69 -3.61 -11.04
C ASP A 66 8.62 -3.93 -12.12
N ASP A 67 8.30 -5.21 -12.35
CA ASP A 67 7.36 -5.65 -13.36
C ASP A 67 5.91 -5.45 -12.89
N GLU A 68 5.62 -5.77 -11.63
CA GLU A 68 4.35 -5.49 -10.97
C GLU A 68 4.09 -3.98 -10.89
N ALA A 69 5.12 -3.20 -10.54
CA ALA A 69 5.05 -1.74 -10.46
C ALA A 69 4.79 -1.11 -11.83
N TRP A 70 5.51 -1.56 -12.87
CA TRP A 70 5.29 -1.13 -14.24
C TRP A 70 3.87 -1.46 -14.69
N THR A 71 3.43 -2.71 -14.50
CA THR A 71 2.09 -3.17 -14.87
C THR A 71 1.00 -2.33 -14.21
N LEU A 72 1.15 -2.03 -12.92
CA LEU A 72 0.22 -1.16 -12.20
C LEU A 72 0.25 0.27 -12.74
N PHE A 73 1.44 0.82 -13.01
CA PHE A 73 1.60 2.18 -13.52
C PHE A 73 1.00 2.33 -14.93
N GLU A 74 1.34 1.44 -15.86
CA GLU A 74 0.83 1.40 -17.23
C GLU A 74 -0.70 1.41 -17.25
N LYS A 75 -1.32 0.54 -16.43
CA LYS A 75 -2.77 0.48 -16.27
C LYS A 75 -3.36 1.79 -15.74
N LYS A 76 -2.71 2.45 -14.79
CA LYS A 76 -3.22 3.70 -14.18
C LYS A 76 -3.01 4.92 -15.09
N ALA A 77 -1.89 4.95 -15.80
CA ALA A 77 -1.57 5.97 -16.80
C ALA A 77 -2.36 5.81 -18.10
N GLY A 78 -3.02 4.67 -18.30
CA GLY A 78 -3.74 4.38 -19.55
C GLY A 78 -2.79 4.27 -20.73
N LEU A 79 -1.59 3.72 -20.49
CA LEU A 79 -0.62 3.41 -21.53
C LEU A 79 -0.89 2.00 -22.06
N ASP A 80 -0.52 1.79 -23.32
CA ASP A 80 -0.67 0.53 -24.05
C ASP A 80 0.47 0.35 -25.06
N ASP A 81 0.45 -0.75 -25.80
CA ASP A 81 1.46 -1.08 -26.81
C ASP A 81 1.60 -0.01 -27.90
N PHE A 82 0.55 0.77 -28.19
CA PHE A 82 0.53 1.80 -29.23
C PHE A 82 0.89 3.20 -28.73
N SER A 83 1.07 3.37 -27.42
CA SER A 83 1.46 4.63 -26.81
C SER A 83 2.85 5.06 -27.26
N ASP A 84 3.06 6.37 -27.41
CA ASP A 84 4.31 7.00 -27.87
C ASP A 84 5.51 6.54 -27.03
N ASP A 85 6.57 6.05 -27.70
CA ASP A 85 7.80 5.57 -27.07
C ASP A 85 8.46 6.63 -26.17
N SER A 86 8.37 7.91 -26.56
CA SER A 86 8.91 9.01 -25.75
C SER A 86 8.17 9.16 -24.41
N ILE A 87 6.85 8.92 -24.39
CA ILE A 87 6.05 8.88 -23.16
C ILE A 87 6.38 7.62 -22.36
N LYS A 88 6.54 6.46 -23.00
CA LYS A 88 6.91 5.20 -22.30
C LYS A 88 8.28 5.31 -21.60
N ILE A 89 9.23 6.01 -22.20
CA ILE A 89 10.55 6.28 -21.58
C ILE A 89 10.37 7.12 -20.31
N LEU A 90 9.60 8.21 -20.36
CA LEU A 90 9.32 9.06 -19.20
C LEU A 90 8.53 8.30 -18.11
N ALA A 91 7.55 7.50 -18.51
CA ALA A 91 6.77 6.65 -17.61
C ALA A 91 7.66 5.69 -16.83
N ASN A 92 8.58 5.00 -17.52
CA ASN A 92 9.55 4.11 -16.90
C ASN A 92 10.46 4.85 -15.90
N GLN A 93 10.86 6.08 -16.21
CA GLN A 93 11.67 6.89 -15.30
C GLN A 93 10.89 7.33 -14.06
N ILE A 94 9.59 7.64 -14.21
CA ILE A 94 8.70 8.02 -13.11
C ILE A 94 8.41 6.82 -12.21
N VAL A 95 8.02 5.66 -12.76
CA VAL A 95 7.68 4.48 -11.93
C VAL A 95 8.86 4.00 -11.08
N ARG A 96 10.09 4.08 -11.61
CA ARG A 96 11.32 3.76 -10.85
C ARG A 96 11.52 4.66 -9.64
N LYS A 97 11.02 5.90 -9.66
CA LYS A 97 11.06 6.80 -8.50
C LYS A 97 10.01 6.44 -7.45
N CYS A 98 8.96 5.73 -7.82
CA CYS A 98 7.93 5.25 -6.90
C CYS A 98 8.39 4.08 -6.03
N ARG A 99 9.51 3.43 -6.36
CA ARG A 99 10.14 2.33 -5.58
C ARG A 99 9.15 1.21 -5.21
N GLY A 100 8.30 0.81 -6.16
CA GLY A 100 7.35 -0.29 -5.95
C GLY A 100 6.20 0.01 -4.99
N LEU A 101 6.06 1.24 -4.48
CA LEU A 101 4.96 1.58 -3.57
C LEU A 101 3.67 1.76 -4.37
N PRO A 102 2.64 0.91 -4.20
CA PRO A 102 1.37 1.07 -4.91
C PRO A 102 0.73 2.43 -4.63
N THR A 103 0.90 2.91 -3.39
CA THR A 103 0.48 4.23 -3.00
C THR A 103 1.13 5.26 -3.94
N ALA A 104 2.44 5.29 -4.17
CA ALA A 104 3.11 6.26 -5.06
C ALA A 104 2.69 6.11 -6.53
N ILE A 105 2.56 4.87 -6.99
CA ILE A 105 2.33 4.53 -8.39
C ILE A 105 0.95 5.00 -8.87
N VAL A 106 -0.10 4.72 -8.09
CA VAL A 106 -1.49 4.92 -8.53
C VAL A 106 -1.83 6.38 -8.80
N PRO A 107 -1.54 7.35 -7.92
CA PRO A 107 -1.83 8.76 -8.16
C PRO A 107 -0.99 9.33 -9.29
N LEU A 108 0.31 9.03 -9.35
CA LEU A 108 1.17 9.53 -10.44
C LEU A 108 0.72 9.01 -11.81
N GLY A 109 0.44 7.70 -11.91
CA GLY A 109 -0.12 7.15 -13.14
C GLY A 109 -1.44 7.82 -13.49
N SER A 110 -2.36 7.94 -12.53
CA SER A 110 -3.69 8.51 -12.77
C SER A 110 -3.64 10.00 -13.17
N ALA A 111 -2.76 10.80 -12.55
CA ALA A 111 -2.59 12.23 -12.86
C ALA A 111 -2.01 12.46 -14.28
N LEU A 112 -1.23 11.51 -14.79
CA LEU A 112 -0.58 11.60 -16.09
C LEU A 112 -1.39 11.02 -17.24
N LYS A 113 -2.50 10.35 -16.92
CA LYS A 113 -3.39 9.77 -17.92
C LYS A 113 -3.92 10.81 -18.90
N GLY A 114 -3.74 10.55 -20.19
CA GLY A 114 -4.19 11.43 -21.28
C GLY A 114 -3.46 12.78 -21.36
N LYS A 115 -2.39 12.99 -20.60
CA LYS A 115 -1.61 14.23 -20.65
C LYS A 115 -0.61 14.19 -21.82
N THR A 116 -0.25 15.38 -22.31
CA THR A 116 0.71 15.53 -23.42
C THR A 116 2.14 15.23 -22.99
N HIS A 117 3.03 14.91 -23.94
CA HIS A 117 4.46 14.68 -23.66
C HIS A 117 5.11 15.80 -22.83
N HIS A 118 4.81 17.07 -23.13
CA HIS A 118 5.33 18.21 -22.36
C HIS A 118 4.91 18.15 -20.87
N LYS A 119 3.67 17.75 -20.57
CA LYS A 119 3.18 17.59 -19.19
C LYS A 119 3.85 16.39 -18.50
N TRP A 120 4.10 15.29 -19.20
CA TRP A 120 4.90 14.17 -18.70
C TRP A 120 6.33 14.60 -18.34
N GLN A 121 6.99 15.35 -19.23
CA GLN A 121 8.33 15.86 -19.00
C GLN A 121 8.37 16.81 -17.80
N ALA A 122 7.39 17.72 -17.69
CA ALA A 122 7.28 18.64 -16.56
C ALA A 122 7.03 17.90 -15.23
N ALA A 123 6.20 16.86 -15.24
CA ALA A 123 5.96 16.02 -14.06
C ALA A 123 7.22 15.25 -13.64
N TYR A 124 7.97 14.71 -14.60
CA TYR A 124 9.25 14.06 -14.32
C TYR A 124 10.26 15.03 -13.69
N GLN A 125 10.37 16.26 -14.22
CA GLN A 125 11.26 17.28 -13.62
C GLN A 125 10.81 17.65 -12.22
N ARG A 126 9.51 17.89 -11.99
CA ARG A 126 8.97 18.17 -10.66
C ARG A 126 9.23 17.04 -9.66
N LEU A 127 9.08 15.79 -10.08
CA LEU A 127 9.42 14.62 -9.26
C LEU A 127 10.92 14.56 -8.93
N LYS A 128 11.79 14.91 -9.89
CA LYS A 128 13.25 14.98 -9.68
C LYS A 128 13.64 16.11 -8.71
N ASP A 129 12.99 17.25 -8.82
CA ASP A 129 13.21 18.45 -7.99
C ASP A 129 12.44 18.41 -6.66
N ARG A 130 11.71 17.30 -6.42
CA ARG A 130 10.90 17.04 -5.23
C ARG A 130 9.75 18.03 -4.99
N ARG A 131 9.17 18.53 -6.08
CA ARG A 131 8.05 19.48 -6.12
C ARG A 131 6.77 18.80 -6.58
N LEU A 132 6.42 17.70 -5.93
CA LEU A 132 5.32 16.83 -6.37
C LEU A 132 3.94 17.46 -6.27
N THR A 133 3.75 18.39 -5.33
CA THR A 133 2.52 19.17 -5.18
C THR A 133 2.26 20.13 -6.34
N GLU A 134 3.24 20.36 -7.21
CA GLU A 134 3.09 21.18 -8.42
C GLU A 134 2.66 20.35 -9.65
N ILE A 135 2.48 19.02 -9.50
CA ILE A 135 1.90 18.18 -10.54
C ILE A 135 0.38 18.34 -10.48
N GLU A 136 -0.20 18.79 -11.60
CA GLU A 136 -1.65 18.93 -11.76
C GLU A 136 -2.35 17.58 -11.49
N ASP A 137 -3.45 17.58 -10.75
CA ASP A 137 -4.19 16.40 -10.31
C ASP A 137 -3.47 15.50 -9.27
N VAL A 138 -2.33 15.93 -8.73
CA VAL A 138 -1.70 15.39 -7.52
C VAL A 138 -1.95 16.36 -6.35
N ASN A 139 -2.85 16.02 -5.43
CA ASN A 139 -3.14 16.83 -4.23
C ASN A 139 -2.25 16.41 -3.05
N GLU A 140 -2.25 17.16 -1.93
CA GLU A 140 -1.43 16.84 -0.75
C GLU A 140 -1.67 15.41 -0.22
N GLU A 141 -2.92 14.95 -0.25
CA GLU A 141 -3.35 13.60 0.15
C GLU A 141 -2.71 12.49 -0.72
N ASN A 142 -2.45 12.79 -2.00
CA ASN A 142 -1.79 11.93 -2.98
C ASN A 142 -0.30 12.29 -3.23
N ALA A 143 0.19 13.43 -2.74
CA ALA A 143 1.58 13.89 -2.84
C ALA A 143 2.41 13.38 -1.65
N TYR A 144 1.77 13.20 -0.49
CA TYR A 144 2.34 12.53 0.69
C TYR A 144 2.90 11.14 0.37
N VAL A 145 2.41 10.59 -0.73
CA VAL A 145 2.48 9.19 -1.11
C VAL A 145 3.77 8.84 -1.87
N CYS A 146 4.52 9.83 -2.37
CA CYS A 146 5.89 9.63 -2.88
C CYS A 146 7.01 9.93 -1.86
N LEU A 147 6.67 10.18 -0.59
CA LEU A 147 7.58 10.09 0.57
C LEU A 147 8.91 10.86 0.49
N GLU A 148 8.88 12.15 0.22
CA GLU A 148 9.89 13.02 0.87
C GLU A 148 9.54 13.19 2.37
N ALA A 149 8.25 13.23 2.74
CA ALA A 149 7.78 13.37 4.13
C ALA A 149 7.93 12.10 5.00
N SER A 150 7.65 10.90 4.46
CA SER A 150 7.82 9.67 5.26
C SER A 150 9.27 9.31 5.51
N PHE A 151 10.21 9.81 4.71
CA PHE A 151 11.64 9.64 4.98
C PHE A 151 12.16 10.54 6.11
N ASP A 152 11.63 11.75 6.31
CA ASP A 152 12.04 12.63 7.43
C ASP A 152 11.34 12.30 8.77
N TYR A 153 10.10 11.81 8.76
CA TYR A 153 9.43 11.32 9.97
C TYR A 153 10.10 10.03 10.51
N LEU A 154 10.49 9.09 9.64
CA LEU A 154 11.24 7.89 10.04
C LEU A 154 12.65 8.22 10.55
N LYS A 155 13.35 9.20 9.95
CA LYS A 155 14.67 9.66 10.42
C LYS A 155 14.64 10.30 11.81
N ASN A 156 13.62 11.08 12.15
CA ASN A 156 13.48 11.71 13.47
C ASN A 156 13.07 10.71 14.57
N MET A 157 12.32 9.66 14.23
CA MET A 157 11.96 8.57 15.14
C MET A 157 13.15 7.67 15.51
N LEU A 158 14.11 7.48 14.59
CA LEU A 158 15.34 6.73 14.84
C LEU A 158 16.41 7.55 15.59
N ARG A 159 16.36 8.89 15.53
CA ARG A 159 17.29 9.78 16.25
C ARG A 159 16.93 10.03 17.72
N LYS A 160 15.67 9.90 18.14
CA LYS A 160 15.24 10.05 19.56
C LYS A 160 15.39 8.78 20.40
N ARG A 161 16.00 7.73 19.87
CA ARG A 161 16.34 6.48 20.59
C ARG A 161 17.84 6.38 20.93
N ARG A 162 18.55 7.51 20.96
CA ARG A 162 19.90 7.65 21.51
C ARG A 162 19.90 8.74 22.56
#